data_AF-A0A377AN82-F1
#
_entry.id   AF-A0A377AN82-F1
#
_cell.length_a   1.000
_cell.length_b   1.000
_cell.length_c   1.000
_cell.angle_alpha   90.00
_cell.angle_beta   90.00
_cell.angle_gamma   90.00
#
_symmetry.space_group_name_H-M   'P 1'
#
loop_
_entity.id
_entity.type
_entity.pdbx_description
1 polymer ?
#
loop_
_entity_poly.entity_id
_entity_poly.type
_entity_poly.pdbx_seq_one_letter_code
_entity_poly.pdbx_strand_id
1 'polypeptide(L)' 'MNNYLYGTRQIISKKPIRTVDDLAGLKIRVPNNVMQIKAIQAMGATPTPMPLGEVYPALTQGVIDGVENPISVLARAKTV' A
#
# COMPACT_ATOMS: atom_id res chain seq x y z
N MET A 1 2.68 16.96 8.20
CA MET A 1 2.98 17.05 6.76
C MET A 1 1.74 16.60 5.99
N ASN A 2 1.08 17.51 5.27
CA ASN A 2 -0.29 17.33 4.77
C ASN A 2 -0.38 16.32 3.61
N ASN A 3 -0.99 15.16 3.87
CA ASN A 3 -1.29 14.13 2.85
C ASN A 3 -2.12 14.65 1.66
N TYR A 4 -2.81 15.78 1.81
CA TYR A 4 -3.60 16.43 0.76
C TYR A 4 -2.80 16.81 -0.49
N LEU A 5 -1.51 17.13 -0.36
CA LEU A 5 -0.67 17.54 -1.49
C LEU A 5 -0.48 16.41 -2.52
N TYR A 6 -0.47 15.17 -2.06
CA TYR A 6 -0.19 14.00 -2.90
C TYR A 6 -1.45 13.41 -3.54
N GLY A 7 -2.63 13.88 -3.14
CA GLY A 7 -3.93 13.41 -3.60
C GLY A 7 -4.48 12.23 -2.80
N THR A 8 -5.64 11.73 -3.22
CA THR A 8 -6.29 10.56 -2.63
C THR A 8 -5.38 9.36 -2.71
N ARG A 9 -5.34 8.57 -1.64
CA ARG A 9 -4.55 7.35 -1.58
C ARG A 9 -5.35 6.18 -2.13
N GLN A 10 -4.68 5.27 -2.83
CA GLN A 10 -5.30 4.10 -3.43
C GLN A 10 -4.56 2.84 -2.98
N ILE A 11 -5.26 1.71 -3.01
CA ILE A 11 -4.65 0.39 -2.89
C ILE A 11 -4.48 -0.17 -4.30
N ILE A 12 -3.27 -0.62 -4.63
CA ILE A 12 -2.97 -1.36 -5.84
C ILE A 12 -2.51 -2.76 -5.43
N SER A 13 -3.13 -3.78 -6.00
CA SER A 13 -2.93 -5.18 -5.65
C SER A 13 -2.91 -6.07 -6.89
N LYS A 14 -2.36 -7.28 -6.77
CA LYS A 14 -2.36 -8.27 -7.88
C LYS A 14 -3.77 -8.77 -8.21
N LYS A 15 -4.64 -8.87 -7.21
CA LYS A 15 -6.06 -9.27 -7.36
C LYS A 15 -6.95 -8.04 -7.16
N PRO A 16 -8.05 -7.88 -7.92
CA PRO A 16 -8.99 -6.79 -7.69
C PRO A 16 -9.53 -6.79 -6.26
N ILE A 17 -9.60 -5.61 -5.64
CA ILE A 17 -10.23 -5.37 -4.33
C ILE A 17 -11.43 -4.47 -4.61
N ARG A 18 -12.65 -4.94 -4.33
CA ARG A 18 -13.89 -4.21 -4.56
C ARG A 18 -14.67 -3.95 -3.28
N THR A 19 -14.43 -4.77 -2.25
CA THR A 19 -15.04 -4.68 -0.93
C THR A 19 -13.95 -4.69 0.14
N VAL A 20 -14.32 -4.33 1.38
CA VAL A 20 -13.39 -4.39 2.51
C VAL A 20 -13.03 -5.84 2.83
N ASP A 21 -13.94 -6.80 2.64
CA ASP A 21 -13.68 -8.22 2.90
C ASP A 21 -12.59 -8.79 1.98
N ASP A 22 -12.43 -8.24 0.77
CA ASP A 22 -11.35 -8.63 -0.15
C ASP A 22 -9.95 -8.31 0.40
N LEU A 23 -9.84 -7.41 1.40
CA LEU A 23 -8.58 -7.06 2.06
C LEU A 23 -8.18 -8.05 3.15
N ALA A 24 -9.08 -8.90 3.62
CA ALA A 24 -8.86 -9.78 4.76
C ALA A 24 -7.61 -10.65 4.56
N GLY A 25 -6.62 -10.47 5.44
CA GLY A 25 -5.38 -11.25 5.42
C GLY A 25 -4.38 -10.89 4.32
N LEU A 26 -4.69 -9.94 3.41
CA LEU A 26 -3.72 -9.46 2.42
C LEU A 26 -2.58 -8.70 3.09
N LYS A 27 -1.33 -8.94 2.67
CA LYS A 27 -0.16 -8.18 3.12
C LYS A 27 -0.03 -6.91 2.29
N ILE A 28 -0.47 -5.79 2.85
CA ILE A 28 -0.48 -4.50 2.14
C ILE A 28 0.67 -3.64 2.64
N ARG A 29 1.54 -3.24 1.71
CA ARG A 29 2.60 -2.31 2.03
C ARG A 29 2.05 -0.93 2.36
N VAL A 30 2.57 -0.35 3.43
CA VAL A 30 2.34 1.04 3.85
C VAL A 30 3.66 1.75 4.10
N PRO A 31 3.73 3.09 4.05
CA PRO A 31 4.87 3.83 4.61
C PRO A 31 4.97 3.56 6.12
N ASN A 32 6.16 3.76 6.70
CA ASN A 32 6.38 3.65 8.15
C ASN A 32 5.73 4.83 8.91
N ASN A 33 4.40 4.83 8.95
CA ASN A 33 3.56 5.86 9.52
C ASN A 33 2.42 5.18 10.27
N VAL A 34 2.33 5.44 11.58
CA VAL A 34 1.36 4.82 12.49
C VAL A 34 -0.08 4.96 12.00
N MET A 35 -0.44 6.10 11.38
CA MET A 35 -1.80 6.29 10.87
C MET A 35 -2.12 5.36 9.70
N GLN A 36 -1.17 5.14 8.78
CA GLN A 36 -1.39 4.24 7.64
C GLN A 36 -1.41 2.78 8.07
N ILE A 37 -0.54 2.41 9.02
CA ILE A 37 -0.52 1.07 9.63
C ILE A 37 -1.89 0.77 10.26
N LYS A 38 -2.39 1.68 11.12
CA LYS A 38 -3.69 1.52 11.77
C LYS A 38 -4.86 1.49 10.78
N ALA A 39 -4.81 2.32 9.73
CA ALA A 39 -5.86 2.36 8.71
C ALA A 39 -5.98 1.02 7.96
N ILE A 40 -4.85 0.47 7.48
CA ILE A 40 -4.85 -0.84 6.80
C ILE A 40 -5.29 -1.96 7.74
N GLN A 41 -4.82 -1.95 9.00
CA GLN A 41 -5.23 -2.94 10.00
C GLN A 41 -6.74 -2.87 10.30
N ALA A 42 -7.30 -1.67 10.41
CA ALA A 42 -8.72 -1.47 10.63
C ALA A 42 -9.59 -1.94 9.44
N MET A 43 -9.03 -1.97 8.24
CA MET A 43 -9.68 -2.55 7.05
C MET A 43 -9.48 -4.07 6.92
N GLY A 44 -8.84 -4.74 7.89
CA GLY A 44 -8.71 -6.21 7.92
C GLY A 44 -7.49 -6.79 7.20
N ALA A 45 -6.66 -5.95 6.58
CA ALA A 45 -5.41 -6.35 5.96
C ALA A 45 -4.24 -6.37 6.96
N THR A 46 -3.15 -7.06 6.59
CA THR A 46 -1.90 -7.07 7.35
C THR A 46 -0.96 -5.96 6.84
N PRO A 47 -0.80 -4.83 7.55
CA PRO A 47 0.12 -3.78 7.12
C PRO A 47 1.57 -4.26 7.16
N THR A 48 2.32 -4.01 6.09
CA THR A 48 3.75 -4.34 5.99
C THR A 48 4.56 -3.04 5.76
N PRO A 49 5.13 -2.41 6.82
CA PRO A 49 5.84 -1.15 6.68
C PRO A 49 7.18 -1.32 5.96
N MET A 50 7.41 -0.58 4.87
CA MET A 50 8.72 -0.54 4.18
C MET A 50 8.90 0.71 3.30
N PRO A 51 10.15 1.09 2.96
CA PRO A 51 10.44 2.15 1.99
C PRO A 51 9.80 1.89 0.61
N LEU A 52 9.51 2.96 -0.13
CA LEU A 52 8.83 2.84 -1.43
C LEU A 52 9.69 2.12 -2.48
N GLY A 53 11.02 2.28 -2.41
CA GLY A 53 11.96 1.62 -3.32
C GLY A 53 11.99 0.09 -3.20
N GLU A 54 11.52 -0.46 -2.09
CA GLU A 54 11.49 -1.92 -1.85
C GLU A 54 10.19 -2.58 -2.34
N VAL A 55 9.19 -1.79 -2.75
CA VAL A 55 7.85 -2.28 -3.11
C VAL A 55 7.88 -3.19 -4.33
N TYR A 56 8.62 -2.83 -5.38
CA TYR A 56 8.65 -3.63 -6.62
C TYR A 56 9.32 -4.99 -6.43
N PRO A 57 10.52 -5.09 -5.79
CA PRO A 57 11.08 -6.37 -5.39
C PRO A 57 10.15 -7.18 -4.47
N ALA A 58 9.56 -6.55 -3.45
CA ALA A 58 8.70 -7.22 -2.48
C ALA A 58 7.41 -7.78 -3.11
N LEU A 59 6.80 -7.06 -4.06
CA LEU A 59 5.68 -7.55 -4.87
C LEU A 59 6.10 -8.74 -5.74
N THR A 60 7.27 -8.67 -6.37
CA THR A 60 7.78 -9.73 -7.25
C THR A 60 8.05 -11.02 -6.46
N GLN A 61 8.65 -10.90 -5.28
CA GLN A 61 8.97 -12.02 -4.39
C GLN A 61 7.76 -12.55 -3.61
N GLY A 62 6.60 -11.87 -3.65
CA GLY A 62 5.39 -12.28 -2.92
C GLY A 62 5.45 -12.01 -1.41
N VAL A 63 6.38 -11.16 -0.97
CA VAL A 63 6.45 -10.67 0.42
C VAL A 63 5.19 -9.86 0.73
N ILE A 64 4.74 -9.05 -0.21
CA ILE A 64 3.50 -8.25 -0.14
C ILE A 64 2.56 -8.57 -1.31
N ASP A 65 1.26 -8.39 -1.09
CA ASP A 65 0.18 -8.64 -2.04
C ASP A 65 -0.31 -7.35 -2.74
N GLY A 66 0.01 -6.20 -2.16
CA GLY A 66 -0.34 -4.89 -2.67
C GLY A 66 0.40 -3.75 -1.95
N VAL A 67 0.12 -2.54 -2.41
CA VAL A 67 0.67 -1.30 -1.87
C VAL A 67 -0.42 -0.25 -1.74
N GLU A 68 -0.36 0.53 -0.66
CA GLU A 68 -1.24 1.65 -0.37
C GLU A 68 -0.45 2.97 -0.48
N ASN A 69 -0.81 3.84 -1.42
CA ASN A 69 -0.29 5.20 -1.57
C ASN A 69 -1.05 5.96 -2.68
N PRO A 70 -0.94 7.29 -2.79
CA PRO A 70 -1.46 8.02 -3.94
C PRO A 70 -0.84 7.57 -5.27
N ILE A 71 -1.64 7.55 -6.34
CA ILE A 71 -1.17 7.24 -7.71
C ILE A 71 0.00 8.14 -8.12
N SER A 72 -0.01 9.43 -7.74
CA SER A 72 1.07 10.37 -8.05
C SER A 72 2.44 9.93 -7.49
N VAL A 73 2.43 9.25 -6.34
CA VAL A 73 3.62 8.69 -5.69
C VAL A 73 4.00 7.37 -6.32
N LEU A 74 3.02 6.50 -6.58
CA LEU A 74 3.25 5.17 -7.17
C LEU A 74 3.73 5.23 -8.62
N ALA A 75 3.23 6.19 -9.41
CA ALA A 75 3.66 6.40 -10.78
C ALA A 75 5.14 6.81 -10.85
N ARG A 76 5.60 7.63 -9.91
CA ARG A 76 7.01 8.07 -9.81
C ARG A 76 7.94 6.96 -9.33
N ALA A 77 7.45 6.03 -8.51
CA ALA A 77 8.25 4.90 -8.02
C ALA A 77 8.73 3.94 -9.13
N LYS A 78 8.13 4.02 -10.33
CA LYS A 78 8.50 3.25 -11.52
C LYS A 78 9.59 3.92 -12.39
N THR A 79 10.15 5.06 -11.95
CA THR A 79 11.16 5.84 -12.69
C THR A 79 12.48 5.92 -11.92
N VAL A 80 13.00 4.75 -11.53
CA VAL A 80 14.43 4.55 -11.25
C VAL A 80 14.90 3.35 -12.04
#